data_AF-A0A7S3WW28-F1
#
_entry.id   AF-A0A7S3WW28-F1
#
_cell.length_a   1.000
_cell.length_b   1.000
_cell.length_c   1.000
_cell.angle_alpha   90.00
_cell.angle_beta   90.00
_cell.angle_gamma   90.00
#
_symmetry.space_group_name_H-M   'P 1'
#
loop_
_entity.id
_entity.type
_entity.pdbx_description
1 polymer ?
#
loop_
_entity_poly.entity_id
_entity_poly.type
_entity_poly.pdbx_seq_one_letter_code
_entity_poly.pdbx_strand_id
1 'polypeptide(L)'
;YLKEKKKEALHYVSAAAKLVAPFVDADIFAGYDYVIEALKAATLPEVESEMEIAKAIHFIKNKEIERAIESFKGFEKKDKIMMAMASNNISFLYFLENDFKSAEQFADLAIQ
;
A
#
# COMPACT_ATOMS: atom_id res chain seq x y z
N TYR A 1 -11.91 23.86 9.89
CA TYR A 1 -12.72 23.18 10.91
C TYR A 1 -13.38 21.87 10.46
N LEU A 2 -14.49 21.86 9.70
CA LEU A 2 -15.18 20.61 9.33
C LEU A 2 -14.31 19.63 8.51
N LYS A 3 -13.50 20.15 7.58
CA LYS A 3 -12.54 19.35 6.80
C LYS A 3 -11.42 18.75 7.67
N GLU A 4 -10.93 19.48 8.65
CA GLU A 4 -9.88 19.00 9.57
C GLU A 4 -10.41 17.91 10.48
N LYS A 5 -11.61 18.08 11.05
CA LYS A 5 -12.27 17.03 11.82
C LYS A 5 -12.53 15.76 11.01
N LYS A 6 -12.92 15.89 9.74
CA LYS A 6 -13.05 14.73 8.84
C LYS A 6 -11.70 14.03 8.66
N LYS A 7 -10.64 14.78 8.40
CA LYS A 7 -9.28 14.23 8.24
C LYS A 7 -8.79 13.51 9.50
N GLU A 8 -9.05 14.09 10.67
CA GLU A 8 -8.69 13.51 11.97
C GLU A 8 -9.48 12.21 12.23
N ALA A 9 -10.77 12.19 11.94
CA ALA A 9 -11.58 10.96 12.04
C ALA A 9 -11.06 9.86 11.10
N LEU A 10 -10.75 10.19 9.85
CA LEU A 10 -10.18 9.25 8.88
C LEU A 10 -8.81 8.72 9.33
N HIS A 11 -8.00 9.58 9.94
CA HIS A 11 -6.72 9.17 10.51
C HIS A 11 -6.90 8.13 11.62
N TYR A 12 -7.87 8.30 12.52
CA TYR A 12 -8.15 7.29 13.55
C TYR A 12 -8.65 5.97 12.97
N VAL A 13 -9.51 6.01 11.95
CA VAL A 13 -9.98 4.79 11.28
C VAL A 13 -8.81 4.07 10.61
N SER A 14 -7.95 4.79 9.91
CA SER A 14 -6.75 4.24 9.27
C SER A 14 -5.78 3.62 10.28
N ALA A 15 -5.51 4.31 11.39
CA ALA A 15 -4.64 3.81 12.44
C ALA A 15 -5.19 2.52 13.07
N ALA A 16 -6.49 2.48 13.35
CA ALA A 16 -7.15 1.29 13.87
C ALA A 16 -7.11 0.13 12.87
N ALA A 17 -7.41 0.40 11.59
CA ALA A 17 -7.39 -0.60 10.52
C ALA A 17 -6.02 -1.27 10.38
N LYS A 18 -4.94 -0.47 10.36
CA LYS A 18 -3.56 -0.98 10.29
C LYS A 18 -3.15 -1.78 11.52
N LEU A 19 -3.65 -1.41 12.69
CA LEU A 19 -3.36 -2.12 13.93
C LEU A 19 -4.09 -3.46 14.00
N VAL A 20 -5.32 -3.54 13.50
CA VAL A 20 -6.14 -4.75 13.57
C VAL A 20 -5.79 -5.75 12.47
N ALA A 21 -5.54 -5.29 11.23
CA ALA A 21 -5.36 -6.16 10.07
C ALA A 21 -4.38 -7.35 10.28
N PRO A 22 -3.19 -7.19 10.89
CA PRO A 22 -2.26 -8.30 11.09
C PRO A 22 -2.68 -9.34 12.12
N PHE A 23 -3.75 -9.08 12.89
CA PHE A 23 -4.22 -9.96 13.97
C PHE A 23 -5.61 -10.55 13.69
N VAL A 24 -6.22 -10.23 12.54
CA VAL A 24 -7.52 -10.79 12.15
C VAL A 24 -7.41 -12.28 11.81
N ASP A 25 -6.34 -12.67 11.14
CA ASP A 25 -6.09 -14.04 10.69
C ASP A 25 -4.61 -14.41 10.89
N ALA A 26 -4.30 -15.71 10.83
CA ALA A 26 -2.92 -16.20 10.80
C ALA A 26 -2.21 -15.79 9.50
N ASP A 27 -2.94 -15.75 8.38
CA ASP A 27 -2.45 -15.10 7.16
C ASP A 27 -2.67 -13.59 7.23
N ILE A 28 -1.57 -12.85 7.38
CA ILE A 28 -1.58 -11.39 7.42
C ILE A 28 -2.30 -10.83 6.20
N PHE A 29 -2.13 -11.41 5.00
CA PHE A 29 -2.74 -10.90 3.78
C PHE A 29 -4.26 -11.07 3.77
N ALA A 30 -4.76 -12.21 4.26
CA ALA A 30 -6.19 -12.44 4.45
C ALA A 30 -6.78 -11.44 5.45
N GLY A 31 -6.03 -11.10 6.51
CA GLY A 31 -6.42 -10.05 7.45
C GLY A 31 -6.51 -8.65 6.81
N TYR A 32 -5.57 -8.29 5.94
CA TYR A 32 -5.65 -7.05 5.15
C TYR A 32 -6.86 -7.04 4.21
N ASP A 33 -7.12 -8.15 3.51
CA ASP A 33 -8.26 -8.26 2.59
C ASP A 33 -9.60 -8.09 3.31
N TYR A 34 -9.77 -8.73 4.47
CA TYR A 34 -10.96 -8.57 5.30
C TYR A 34 -11.21 -7.10 5.70
N VAL A 35 -10.16 -6.40 6.15
CA VAL A 35 -10.28 -4.99 6.56
C VAL A 35 -10.56 -4.08 5.37
N ILE A 36 -9.96 -4.34 4.20
CA ILE A 36 -10.22 -3.60 2.97
C ILE A 36 -11.68 -3.77 2.51
N GLU A 37 -12.21 -4.99 2.57
CA GLU A 37 -13.62 -5.25 2.25
C GLU A 37 -14.58 -4.53 3.22
N ALA A 38 -14.28 -4.53 4.52
CA ALA A 38 -15.05 -3.79 5.50
C ALA A 38 -15.04 -2.27 5.24
N LEU A 39 -13.90 -1.71 4.83
CA LEU A 39 -13.77 -0.29 4.48
C LEU A 39 -14.51 0.06 3.18
N LYS A 40 -14.52 -0.84 2.20
CA LYS A 40 -15.33 -0.72 0.96
C LYS A 40 -16.82 -0.66 1.29
N ALA A 41 -17.29 -1.54 2.18
CA ALA A 41 -18.69 -1.53 2.64
C ALA A 41 -19.04 -0.26 3.42
N ALA A 42 -18.08 0.29 4.18
CA ALA A 42 -18.25 1.54 4.92
C ALA A 42 -18.16 2.81 4.05
N THR A 43 -17.90 2.70 2.74
CA THR A 43 -17.74 3.81 1.79
C THR A 43 -16.62 4.81 2.17
N LEU A 44 -15.48 4.28 2.64
CA LEU A 44 -14.30 5.06 3.03
C LEU A 44 -13.11 4.85 2.06
N PRO A 45 -13.19 5.33 0.80
CA PRO A 45 -12.20 5.03 -0.24
C PRO A 45 -10.80 5.58 0.05
N GLU A 46 -10.72 6.66 0.82
CA GLU A 46 -9.46 7.28 1.26
C GLU A 46 -8.68 6.32 2.17
N VAL A 47 -9.36 5.64 3.10
CA VAL A 47 -8.75 4.69 4.04
C VAL A 47 -8.51 3.34 3.39
N GLU A 48 -9.44 2.89 2.53
CA GLU A 48 -9.28 1.69 1.70
C GLU A 48 -7.97 1.74 0.91
N SER A 49 -7.73 2.85 0.19
CA SER A 49 -6.53 3.03 -0.62
C SER A 49 -5.27 2.99 0.24
N GLU A 50 -5.31 3.58 1.44
CA GLU A 50 -4.20 3.54 2.38
C GLU A 50 -3.90 2.12 2.91
N MET A 51 -4.94 1.30 3.11
CA MET A 51 -4.80 -0.09 3.52
C MET A 51 -4.26 -0.99 2.40
N GLU A 52 -4.70 -0.78 1.16
CA GLU A 52 -4.18 -1.48 -0.02
C GLU A 52 -2.65 -1.19 -0.20
N ILE A 53 -2.17 0.02 0.10
CA ILE A 53 -0.72 0.34 0.15
C ILE A 53 -0.02 -0.43 1.28
N ALA A 54 -0.61 -0.39 2.48
CA ALA A 54 -0.01 -1.04 3.65
C ALA A 54 0.17 -2.55 3.41
N LYS A 55 -0.80 -3.19 2.73
CA LYS A 55 -0.69 -4.56 2.23
C LYS A 55 0.48 -4.74 1.25
N ALA A 56 0.63 -3.84 0.27
CA ALA A 56 1.72 -3.89 -0.71
C ALA A 56 3.11 -3.71 -0.09
N ILE A 57 3.23 -2.85 0.93
CA ILE A 57 4.46 -2.73 1.74
C ILE A 57 4.77 -4.04 2.48
N HIS A 58 3.75 -4.81 2.85
CA HIS A 58 3.93 -6.11 3.48
C HIS A 58 4.49 -7.15 2.50
N PHE A 59 4.01 -7.18 1.25
CA PHE A 59 4.62 -7.99 0.18
C PHE A 59 6.09 -7.65 -0.02
N ILE A 60 6.42 -6.36 -0.05
CA ILE A 60 7.79 -5.84 -0.09
C ILE A 60 8.65 -6.40 1.06
N LYS A 61 8.16 -6.35 2.30
CA LYS A 61 8.90 -6.83 3.48
C LYS A 61 9.13 -8.34 3.45
N ASN A 62 8.22 -9.09 2.83
CA ASN A 62 8.30 -10.53 2.66
C ASN A 62 9.05 -10.97 1.40
N LYS A 63 9.65 -10.02 0.65
CA LYS A 63 10.32 -10.27 -0.64
C LYS A 63 9.40 -10.82 -1.74
N GLU A 64 8.09 -10.63 -1.61
CA GLU A 64 7.08 -11.01 -2.60
C GLU A 64 6.89 -9.87 -3.62
N ILE A 65 7.98 -9.50 -4.30
CA ILE A 65 8.02 -8.27 -5.10
C ILE A 65 7.03 -8.29 -6.26
N GLU A 66 6.82 -9.44 -6.89
CA GLU A 66 5.84 -9.60 -7.99
C GLU A 66 4.41 -9.28 -7.55
N ARG A 67 4.02 -9.71 -6.34
CA ARG A 67 2.69 -9.43 -5.76
C ARG A 67 2.55 -7.97 -5.34
N ALA A 68 3.64 -7.36 -4.86
CA ALA A 68 3.68 -5.92 -4.61
C ALA A 68 3.43 -5.14 -5.91
N ILE A 69 4.12 -5.49 -7.00
CA ILE A 69 3.97 -4.85 -8.31
C ILE A 69 2.54 -4.99 -8.84
N GLU A 70 1.94 -6.19 -8.73
CA GLU A 70 0.55 -6.41 -9.14
C GLU A 70 -0.42 -5.52 -8.35
N SER A 71 -0.21 -5.41 -7.04
CA SER A 71 -1.00 -4.52 -6.18
C SER A 71 -0.85 -3.06 -6.61
N PHE A 72 0.37 -2.61 -6.92
CA PHE A 72 0.65 -1.24 -7.39
C PHE A 72 0.12 -0.94 -8.79
N LYS A 73 0.11 -1.90 -9.72
CA LYS A 73 -0.54 -1.74 -11.04
C LYS A 73 -2.03 -1.43 -10.92
N GLY A 74 -2.70 -1.92 -9.86
CA GLY A 74 -4.08 -1.54 -9.54
C GLY A 74 -4.25 -0.04 -9.21
N PHE A 75 -3.19 0.61 -8.71
CA PHE A 75 -3.17 2.02 -8.32
C PHE A 75 -2.67 2.97 -9.41
N GLU A 76 -2.09 2.46 -10.49
CA GLU A 76 -1.57 3.25 -11.62
C GLU A 76 -2.63 4.19 -12.22
N LYS A 77 -3.92 3.84 -12.07
CA LYS A 77 -5.07 4.65 -12.50
C LYS A 77 -5.57 5.66 -11.45
N LYS A 78 -5.10 5.60 -10.20
CA LYS A 78 -5.68 6.31 -9.04
C LYS A 78 -4.80 7.46 -8.51
N ASP A 79 -3.48 7.29 -8.35
CA ASP A 79 -2.61 8.34 -7.75
C ASP A 79 -1.13 8.25 -8.18
N LYS A 80 -0.67 9.25 -8.93
CA LYS A 80 0.71 9.32 -9.48
C LYS A 80 1.78 9.53 -8.42
N ILE A 81 1.51 10.34 -7.39
CA ILE A 81 2.50 10.62 -6.32
C ILE A 81 2.74 9.35 -5.51
N MET A 82 1.67 8.60 -5.29
CA MET A 82 1.72 7.33 -4.58
C MET A 82 2.50 6.25 -5.35
N MET A 83 2.31 6.19 -6.67
CA MET A 83 3.10 5.33 -7.57
C MET A 83 4.59 5.69 -7.53
N ALA A 84 4.94 6.98 -7.52
CA ALA A 84 6.32 7.42 -7.43
C ALA A 84 7.00 6.95 -6.13
N MET A 85 6.31 7.11 -4.98
CA MET A 85 6.83 6.67 -3.68
C MET A 85 6.99 5.15 -3.60
N ALA A 86 6.02 4.39 -4.10
CA ALA A 86 6.08 2.93 -4.13
C ALA A 86 7.21 2.43 -5.02
N SER A 87 7.34 2.97 -6.22
CA SER A 87 8.35 2.58 -7.21
C SER A 87 9.76 2.89 -6.73
N ASN A 88 9.95 4.01 -6.04
CA ASN A 88 11.21 4.34 -5.38
C ASN A 88 11.57 3.30 -4.29
N ASN A 89 10.59 2.92 -3.44
CA ASN A 89 10.81 1.90 -2.43
C ASN A 89 11.12 0.52 -3.05
N ILE A 90 10.48 0.16 -4.16
CA ILE A 90 10.74 -1.09 -4.91
C ILE A 90 12.14 -1.08 -5.52
N SER A 91 12.53 0.04 -6.16
CA SER A 91 13.86 0.23 -6.72
C SER A 91 14.96 0.02 -5.69
N PHE A 92 14.79 0.62 -4.50
CA PHE A 92 15.74 0.48 -3.41
C PHE A 92 15.91 -0.98 -2.93
N LEU A 93 14.83 -1.77 -2.91
CA LEU A 93 14.90 -3.18 -2.50
C LEU A 93 15.65 -4.04 -3.52
N TYR A 94 15.35 -3.89 -4.82
CA TYR A 94 16.07 -4.58 -5.87
C TYR A 94 17.56 -4.21 -5.89
N PHE A 95 17.87 -2.95 -5.59
CA PHE A 95 19.26 -2.50 -5.44
C PHE A 95 19.99 -3.24 -4.30
N LEU A 96 19.33 -3.43 -3.14
CA LEU A 96 19.91 -4.20 -2.03
C LEU A 96 20.07 -5.70 -2.33
N GLU A 97 19.24 -6.25 -3.22
CA GLU A 97 19.32 -7.65 -3.64
C GLU A 97 20.30 -7.88 -4.81
N ASN A 98 21.02 -6.84 -5.25
CA ASN A 98 21.92 -6.84 -6.41
C ASN A 98 21.22 -7.07 -7.76
N ASP A 99 19.90 -6.92 -7.84
CA ASP A 99 19.16 -6.90 -9.10
C ASP A 99 19.04 -5.46 -9.63
N PHE A 100 20.16 -4.96 -10.15
CA PHE A 100 20.26 -3.57 -10.60
C PHE A 100 19.37 -3.25 -11.81
N LYS A 101 19.05 -4.24 -12.65
CA LYS A 101 18.17 -4.05 -13.82
C LYS A 101 16.75 -3.74 -13.39
N SER A 102 16.22 -4.54 -12.47
CA SER A 102 14.88 -4.29 -11.91
C SER A 102 14.87 -3.00 -11.10
N ALA A 103 15.94 -2.71 -10.34
CA ALA A 103 16.06 -1.46 -9.60
C ALA A 103 15.98 -0.22 -10.50
N GLU A 104 16.70 -0.20 -11.62
CA GLU A 104 16.70 0.91 -12.58
C GLU A 104 15.31 1.09 -13.21
N GLN A 105 14.66 0.01 -13.63
CA GLN A 105 13.31 0.06 -14.21
C GLN A 105 12.28 0.71 -13.26
N PHE A 106 12.32 0.36 -11.97
CA PHE A 106 11.42 0.95 -10.98
C PHE A 106 11.83 2.37 -10.55
N ALA A 107 13.12 2.72 -10.65
CA ALA A 107 13.57 4.10 -10.46
C ALA A 107 13.03 5.01 -11.57
N ASP A 108 13.07 4.56 -12.82
CA ASP A 108 12.52 5.30 -13.96
C ASP A 108 11.00 5.47 -13.83
N LEU A 109 10.30 4.42 -13.37
CA LEU A 109 8.86 4.49 -13.08
C LEU A 109 8.53 5.49 -11.97
N ALA A 110 9.46 5.74 -11.04
CA ALA A 110 9.27 6.70 -9.95
C ALA A 110 9.37 8.17 -10.40
N ILE A 111 9.98 8.42 -11.57
CA ILE A 111 10.27 9.76 -12.09
C ILE A 111 9.20 10.24 -13.10
N GLN A 112 8.38 9.32 -13.65
CA GLN A 112 7.29 9.62 -14.61
C GLN A 112 5.99 10.12 -13.96
#